data_AF-A0A8T4FAJ2-F1
#
_entry.id   AF-A0A8T4FAJ2-F1
#
_cell.length_a   1.000
_cell.length_b   1.000
_cell.length_c   1.000
_cell.angle_alpha   90.00
_cell.angle_beta   90.00
_cell.angle_gamma   90.00
#
_symmetry.space_group_name_H-M   'P 1'
#
loop_
_entity.id
_entity.type
_entity.pdbx_description
1 polymer ?
#
loop_
_entity_poly.entity_id
_entity_poly.type
_entity_poly.pdbx_seq_one_letter_code
_entity_poly.pdbx_strand_id
1 'polypeptide(L)'
;MLACDLFTIDTVFLKRIYVLFVIELPTRRVHLVGVTAHPTGAWVTQRARTLLLEAEGWIDQIEFLIRDRDSKFVAGFDAVFASASVRIIWTSARAPVADCYAERCVGTVRGECTDRMLIFNERQLRKVLAEYIRHYNSHRPHRSLSQRPPDPRSAVVDFEQANVTRREALGGLINEYAWVA
;
A
#
# COMPACT_ATOMS: atom_id res chain seq x y z
N MET A 1 -8.27 -12.12 -1.19
CA MET A 1 -8.09 -11.77 0.23
C MET A 1 -7.25 -10.52 0.34
N LEU A 2 -7.70 -9.58 1.15
CA LEU A 2 -7.01 -8.33 1.47
C LEU A 2 -6.51 -8.36 2.92
N ALA A 3 -5.45 -7.61 3.19
CA ALA A 3 -5.11 -7.17 4.54
C ALA A 3 -5.06 -5.65 4.59
N CYS A 4 -5.42 -5.08 5.73
CA CYS A 4 -5.48 -3.64 5.96
C CYS A 4 -4.90 -3.31 7.32
N ASP A 5 -4.08 -2.27 7.36
CA ASP A 5 -3.46 -1.80 8.60
C ASP A 5 -3.22 -0.28 8.56
N LEU A 6 -2.91 0.29 9.72
CA LEU A 6 -2.53 1.68 9.92
C LEU A 6 -1.10 1.75 10.48
N PHE A 7 -0.20 2.38 9.75
CA PHE A 7 1.11 2.74 10.28
C PHE A 7 1.27 4.25 10.44
N THR A 8 2.28 4.64 11.20
CA THR A 8 2.50 6.04 11.59
C THR A 8 3.85 6.58 11.15
N ILE A 9 3.90 7.81 10.67
CA ILE A 9 5.14 8.51 10.37
C ILE A 9 5.17 9.80 11.19
N ASP A 10 6.26 10.01 11.91
CA ASP A 10 6.48 11.24 12.66
C ASP A 10 7.23 12.23 11.77
N THR A 11 6.70 13.45 11.67
CA THR A 11 7.31 14.53 10.88
C THR A 11 8.48 15.17 11.62
N VAL A 12 9.27 15.98 10.91
CA VAL A 12 10.34 16.80 11.52
C VAL A 12 9.83 17.77 12.60
N PHE A 13 8.55 18.11 12.57
CA PHE A 13 7.88 18.94 13.57
C PHE A 13 7.20 18.12 14.68
N LEU A 14 7.59 16.84 14.84
CA LEU A 14 7.06 15.90 15.84
C LEU A 14 5.54 15.67 15.77
N LYS A 15 4.94 15.98 14.62
CA LYS A 15 3.54 15.66 14.34
C LYS A 15 3.44 14.25 13.78
N ARG A 16 2.61 13.42 14.41
CA ARG A 16 2.29 12.07 13.94
C ARG A 16 1.27 12.10 12.81
N ILE A 17 1.54 11.36 11.74
CA ILE A 17 0.66 11.17 10.60
C ILE A 17 0.38 9.68 10.45
N TYR A 18 -0.88 9.34 10.22
CA TYR A 18 -1.36 7.98 10.02
C TYR A 18 -1.54 7.72 8.53
N VAL A 19 -1.14 6.51 8.12
CA VAL A 19 -1.26 6.03 6.76
C VAL A 19 -2.12 4.77 6.77
N LEU A 20 -3.27 4.84 6.13
CA LEU A 20 -4.15 3.71 5.87
C LEU A 20 -3.78 3.12 4.51
N PHE A 21 -3.54 1.82 4.48
CA PHE A 21 -3.23 1.10 3.26
C PHE A 21 -3.90 -0.27 3.27
N VAL A 22 -4.05 -0.83 2.08
CA VAL A 22 -4.56 -2.19 1.86
C VAL A 22 -3.57 -2.94 0.98
N ILE A 23 -3.36 -4.22 1.25
CA ILE A 23 -2.55 -5.09 0.42
C ILE A 23 -3.37 -6.31 -0.02
N GLU A 24 -3.32 -6.60 -1.32
CA GLU A 24 -3.80 -7.85 -1.88
C GLU A 24 -2.79 -8.96 -1.59
N LEU A 25 -3.22 -10.00 -0.88
CA LEU A 25 -2.32 -11.08 -0.49
C LEU A 25 -1.82 -11.93 -1.68
N PRO A 26 -2.67 -12.30 -2.66
CA PRO A 26 -2.22 -13.12 -3.79
C PRO A 26 -1.22 -12.39 -4.70
N THR A 27 -1.51 -11.14 -5.05
CA THR A 27 -0.75 -10.35 -6.03
C THR A 27 0.34 -9.49 -5.40
N ARG A 28 0.31 -9.33 -4.07
CA ARG A 28 1.12 -8.35 -3.32
C ARG A 28 0.86 -6.91 -3.72
N ARG A 29 -0.20 -6.60 -4.47
CA ARG A 29 -0.50 -5.23 -4.86
C ARG A 29 -0.90 -4.40 -3.64
N VAL A 30 -0.26 -3.24 -3.48
CA VAL A 30 -0.51 -2.32 -2.37
C VAL A 30 -1.32 -1.12 -2.85
N HIS A 31 -2.30 -0.72 -2.06
CA HIS A 31 -3.16 0.43 -2.33
C HIS A 31 -3.00 1.46 -1.21
N LEU A 32 -2.66 2.70 -1.58
CA LEU A 32 -2.67 3.82 -0.64
C LEU A 32 -4.10 4.30 -0.45
N VAL A 33 -4.69 4.00 0.70
CA VAL A 33 -6.10 4.32 0.96
C VAL A 33 -6.25 5.72 1.54
N GLY A 34 -5.32 6.16 2.39
CA GLY A 34 -5.35 7.51 2.93
C GLY A 34 -4.15 7.89 3.78
N VAL A 35 -3.93 9.20 3.90
CA VAL A 35 -2.90 9.79 4.77
C VAL A 35 -3.55 10.94 5.53
N THR A 36 -3.49 10.92 6.86
CA THR A 36 -4.15 11.91 7.74
C THR A 36 -3.41 12.09 9.07
N ALA A 37 -3.39 13.30 9.61
CA ALA A 37 -3.03 13.53 11.00
C ALA A 37 -4.12 13.16 12.02
N HIS A 38 -5.36 12.96 11.57
CA HIS A 38 -6.54 12.76 12.43
C HIS A 38 -7.34 11.53 11.95
N PRO A 39 -6.92 10.31 12.33
CA PRO A 39 -7.51 9.08 11.82
C PRO A 39 -8.77 8.69 12.60
N THR A 40 -9.85 9.47 12.45
CA THR A 40 -11.13 9.15 13.12
C THR A 40 -11.80 7.94 12.46
N GLY A 41 -12.67 7.25 13.19
CA GLY A 41 -13.45 6.14 12.62
C GLY A 41 -14.27 6.57 11.40
N ALA A 42 -14.87 7.77 11.44
CA ALA A 42 -15.57 8.33 10.29
C ALA A 42 -14.66 8.55 9.08
N TRP A 43 -13.43 9.01 9.29
CA TRP A 43 -12.44 9.15 8.22
C TRP A 43 -12.06 7.79 7.64
N VAL A 44 -11.78 6.79 8.48
CA VAL A 44 -11.43 5.42 8.05
C VAL A 44 -12.58 4.79 7.25
N THR A 45 -13.83 4.92 7.72
CA THR A 45 -15.02 4.48 7.00
C THR A 45 -15.17 5.17 5.65
N GLN A 46 -14.97 6.49 5.58
CA GLN A 46 -15.08 7.22 4.32
C GLN A 46 -14.00 6.78 3.33
N ARG A 47 -12.78 6.52 3.80
CA ARG A 47 -11.69 6.04 2.96
C ARG A 47 -11.94 4.63 2.42
N ALA A 48 -12.54 3.75 3.22
CA ALA A 48 -13.02 2.46 2.74
C ALA A 48 -14.05 2.60 1.61
N ARG A 49 -15.00 3.53 1.74
CA ARG A 49 -16.00 3.78 0.67
C ARG A 49 -15.33 4.26 -0.61
N THR A 50 -14.42 5.21 -0.50
CA THR A 50 -13.66 5.70 -1.66
C THR A 50 -12.90 4.56 -2.33
N LEU A 51 -12.22 3.70 -1.54
CA LEU A 51 -11.53 2.53 -2.08
C LEU A 51 -12.47 1.61 -2.87
N LEU A 52 -13.65 1.30 -2.33
CA LEU A 52 -14.62 0.44 -3.03
C LEU A 52 -15.17 1.06 -4.31
N LEU A 53 -15.38 2.38 -4.34
CA LEU A 53 -15.81 3.10 -5.55
C LEU A 53 -14.72 3.10 -6.63
N GLU A 54 -13.46 3.16 -6.22
CA GLU A 54 -12.29 3.14 -7.12
C GLU A 54 -11.85 1.70 -7.47
N ALA A 55 -12.50 0.68 -6.89
CA ALA A 55 -12.04 -0.69 -7.01
C ALA A 55 -12.34 -1.34 -8.38
N GLU A 56 -12.91 -0.63 -9.36
CA GLU A 56 -13.09 -1.06 -10.77
C GLU A 56 -13.43 -2.56 -10.97
N GLY A 57 -14.25 -3.16 -10.08
CA GLY A 57 -14.62 -4.58 -10.12
C GLY A 57 -13.62 -5.59 -9.57
N TRP A 58 -12.38 -5.21 -9.20
CA TRP A 58 -11.44 -6.16 -8.56
C TRP A 58 -11.88 -6.54 -7.14
N ILE A 59 -12.68 -5.72 -6.47
CA ILE A 59 -13.22 -6.05 -5.15
C ILE A 59 -14.15 -7.28 -5.19
N ASP A 60 -14.81 -7.55 -6.32
CA ASP A 60 -15.73 -8.69 -6.46
C ASP A 60 -15.00 -10.05 -6.35
N GLN A 61 -13.68 -10.04 -6.53
CA GLN A 61 -12.82 -11.21 -6.38
C GLN A 61 -12.30 -11.38 -4.93
N ILE A 62 -12.66 -10.47 -4.03
CA ILE A 62 -12.20 -10.46 -2.65
C ILE A 62 -13.27 -11.01 -1.71
N GLU A 63 -13.03 -12.20 -1.17
CA GLU A 63 -13.94 -12.78 -0.17
C GLU A 63 -13.69 -12.32 1.27
N PHE A 64 -12.46 -11.90 1.57
CA PHE A 64 -12.01 -11.65 2.93
C PHE A 64 -11.14 -10.41 3.05
N LEU A 65 -11.37 -9.64 4.12
CA LEU A 65 -10.50 -8.57 4.59
C LEU A 65 -9.96 -8.94 5.98
N ILE A 66 -8.64 -9.07 6.08
CA ILE A 66 -7.92 -9.18 7.34
C ILE A 66 -7.63 -7.76 7.84
N ARG A 67 -7.90 -7.51 9.12
CA ARG A 67 -7.44 -6.31 9.80
C ARG A 67 -7.14 -6.58 11.26
N ASP A 68 -6.37 -5.69 11.85
CA ASP A 68 -6.14 -5.68 13.29
C ASP A 68 -7.35 -5.18 14.09
N ARG A 69 -7.20 -5.11 15.42
CA ARG A 69 -8.26 -4.66 16.33
C ARG A 69 -8.13 -3.18 16.71
N ASP A 70 -7.44 -2.35 15.93
CA ASP A 70 -7.32 -0.92 16.21
C ASP A 70 -8.72 -0.29 16.33
N SER A 71 -8.93 0.50 17.37
CA SER A 71 -10.21 1.15 17.69
C SER A 71 -10.69 2.13 16.61
N LYS A 72 -9.82 2.52 15.68
CA LYS A 72 -10.16 3.34 14.51
C LYS A 72 -10.97 2.57 13.48
N PHE A 73 -10.88 1.24 13.46
CA PHE A 73 -11.74 0.38 12.65
C PHE A 73 -13.09 0.19 13.36
N VAL A 74 -13.99 1.14 13.13
CA VAL A 74 -15.35 1.15 13.70
C VAL A 74 -16.30 0.27 12.89
N ALA A 75 -17.46 -0.09 13.47
CA ALA A 75 -18.48 -0.89 12.79
C ALA A 75 -18.90 -0.34 11.41
N GLY A 76 -18.86 0.98 11.23
CA GLY A 76 -19.11 1.62 9.94
C GLY A 76 -18.10 1.24 8.86
N PHE A 77 -16.84 0.99 9.20
CA PHE A 77 -15.83 0.48 8.27
C PHE A 77 -16.15 -0.95 7.84
N ASP A 78 -16.45 -1.84 8.78
CA ASP A 78 -16.82 -3.23 8.48
C ASP A 78 -18.08 -3.30 7.62
N ALA A 79 -19.07 -2.45 7.89
CA ALA A 79 -20.30 -2.38 7.10
C ALA A 79 -20.08 -2.00 5.64
N VAL A 80 -19.05 -1.19 5.33
CA VAL A 80 -18.71 -0.82 3.95
C VAL A 80 -18.25 -2.05 3.17
N PHE A 81 -17.33 -2.84 3.74
CA PHE A 81 -16.86 -4.08 3.11
C PHE A 81 -17.94 -5.17 3.07
N ALA A 82 -18.75 -5.28 4.11
CA ALA A 82 -19.90 -6.20 4.13
C ALA A 82 -20.92 -5.88 3.03
N SER A 83 -21.12 -4.60 2.69
CA SER A 83 -21.99 -4.20 1.56
C SER A 83 -21.49 -4.67 0.19
N ALA A 84 -20.19 -4.97 0.08
CA ALA A 84 -19.56 -5.57 -1.10
C ALA A 84 -19.33 -7.09 -0.92
N SER A 85 -20.06 -7.74 -0.01
CA SER A 85 -19.95 -9.18 0.29
C SER A 85 -18.57 -9.64 0.78
N VAL A 86 -17.74 -8.72 1.28
CA VAL A 86 -16.42 -9.03 1.84
C VAL A 86 -16.54 -9.34 3.33
N ARG A 87 -16.05 -10.51 3.76
CA ARG A 87 -16.08 -10.94 5.17
C ARG A 87 -14.87 -10.41 5.93
N ILE A 88 -15.10 -9.90 7.14
CA ILE A 88 -14.02 -9.39 7.99
C ILE A 88 -13.43 -10.52 8.85
N ILE A 89 -12.11 -10.72 8.75
CA ILE A 89 -11.32 -11.58 9.63
C ILE A 89 -10.51 -10.68 10.56
N TRP A 90 -10.69 -10.89 11.85
CA TRP A 90 -10.00 -10.13 12.88
C TRP A 90 -8.76 -10.90 13.28
N THR A 91 -7.60 -10.24 13.31
CA THR A 91 -6.43 -10.85 13.95
C THR A 91 -6.69 -10.99 15.46
N SER A 92 -6.07 -12.00 16.07
CA SER A 92 -6.04 -12.09 17.52
C SER A 92 -5.34 -10.86 18.09
N ALA A 93 -5.79 -10.41 19.26
CA ALA A 93 -5.18 -9.24 19.89
C ALA A 93 -3.68 -9.49 20.11
N ARG A 94 -2.83 -8.54 19.68
CA ARG A 94 -1.36 -8.60 19.82
C ARG A 94 -0.69 -9.76 19.07
N ALA A 95 -1.25 -10.16 17.94
CA ALA A 95 -0.65 -11.16 17.06
C ALA A 95 -0.16 -10.52 15.75
N PRO A 96 0.99 -9.82 15.74
CA PRO A 96 1.53 -9.19 14.52
C PRO A 96 1.80 -10.21 13.40
N VAL A 97 2.06 -11.49 13.75
CA VAL A 97 2.20 -12.57 12.77
C VAL A 97 0.91 -12.83 12.00
N ALA A 98 -0.25 -12.59 12.61
CA ALA A 98 -1.55 -12.78 11.96
C ALA A 98 -1.83 -11.72 10.89
N ASP A 99 -1.09 -10.61 10.88
CA ASP A 99 -1.04 -9.63 9.78
C ASP A 99 0.38 -9.47 9.20
N CYS A 100 1.11 -10.59 9.08
CA CYS A 100 2.50 -10.59 8.65
C CYS A 100 2.74 -9.94 7.27
N TYR A 101 1.71 -9.89 6.42
CA TYR A 101 1.81 -9.27 5.11
C TYR A 101 1.73 -7.75 5.17
N ALA A 102 0.80 -7.19 5.94
CA ALA A 102 0.75 -5.75 6.16
C ALA A 102 2.00 -5.29 6.90
N GLU A 103 2.40 -5.98 7.98
CA GLU A 103 3.60 -5.66 8.76
C GLU A 103 4.87 -5.68 7.91
N ARG A 104 5.04 -6.71 7.07
CA ARG A 104 6.17 -6.78 6.13
C ARG A 104 6.13 -5.65 5.10
N CYS A 105 4.95 -5.28 4.62
CA CYS A 105 4.77 -4.14 3.72
C CYS A 105 5.21 -2.84 4.40
N VAL A 106 4.75 -2.59 5.63
CA VAL A 106 5.13 -1.40 6.43
C VAL A 106 6.65 -1.34 6.62
N GLY A 107 7.28 -2.44 7.05
CA GLY A 107 8.73 -2.49 7.21
C GLY A 107 9.50 -2.20 5.91
N THR A 108 8.95 -2.66 4.77
CA THR A 108 9.52 -2.42 3.45
C THR A 108 9.41 -0.94 3.04
N VAL A 109 8.22 -0.35 3.16
CA VAL A 109 7.98 1.08 2.89
C VAL A 109 8.89 1.95 3.77
N ARG A 110 9.05 1.59 5.04
CA ARG A 110 9.90 2.31 5.98
C ARG A 110 11.37 2.25 5.61
N GLY A 111 11.93 1.04 5.51
CA GLY A 111 13.36 0.85 5.30
C GLY A 111 13.86 1.33 3.94
N GLU A 112 13.00 1.32 2.92
CA GLU A 112 13.36 1.74 1.55
C GLU A 112 13.03 3.21 1.28
N CYS A 113 12.02 3.79 1.94
CA CYS A 113 11.53 5.13 1.63
C CYS A 113 11.48 6.05 2.86
N THR A 114 10.54 5.85 3.78
CA THR A 114 10.22 6.90 4.76
C THR A 114 11.30 7.10 5.82
N ASP A 115 12.11 6.09 6.13
CA ASP A 115 13.20 6.21 7.10
C ASP A 115 14.43 6.92 6.48
N ARG A 116 14.42 7.14 5.16
CA ARG A 116 15.50 7.80 4.39
C ARG A 116 15.13 9.22 3.96
N MET A 117 13.94 9.70 4.31
CA MET A 117 13.42 11.00 3.89
C MET A 117 12.86 11.78 5.07
N LEU A 118 13.19 13.06 5.15
CA LEU A 118 12.55 13.96 6.09
C LEU A 118 11.14 14.32 5.60
N ILE A 119 10.15 14.00 6.42
CA ILE A 119 8.75 14.31 6.15
C ILE A 119 8.35 15.56 6.93
N PHE A 120 7.92 16.59 6.22
CA PHE A 120 7.52 17.88 6.77
C PHE A 120 6.02 17.97 7.03
N ASN A 121 5.19 17.35 6.18
CA ASN A 121 3.74 17.43 6.30
C ASN A 121 3.02 16.29 5.56
N GLU A 122 1.70 16.23 5.79
CA GLU A 122 0.79 15.23 5.22
C GLU A 122 0.76 15.25 3.69
N ARG A 123 0.79 16.44 3.07
CA ARG A 123 0.75 16.59 1.62
C ARG A 123 2.00 16.02 0.96
N GLN A 124 3.17 16.28 1.55
CA GLN A 124 4.43 15.70 1.10
C GLN A 124 4.40 14.17 1.29
N LEU A 125 4.04 13.69 2.48
CA LEU A 125 3.98 12.25 2.76
C LEU A 125 3.09 11.53 1.75
N ARG A 126 1.92 12.09 1.43
CA ARG A 126 1.01 11.54 0.43
C ARG A 126 1.67 11.42 -0.94
N LYS A 127 2.40 12.44 -1.40
CA LYS A 127 3.11 12.40 -2.69
C LYS A 127 4.22 11.34 -2.69
N VAL A 128 5.03 11.31 -1.62
CA VAL A 128 6.11 10.35 -1.44
C VAL A 128 5.56 8.92 -1.46
N LEU A 129 4.53 8.63 -0.68
CA LEU A 129 3.93 7.30 -0.63
C LEU A 129 3.23 6.91 -1.93
N ALA A 130 2.55 7.84 -2.61
CA ALA A 130 1.94 7.56 -3.90
C ALA A 130 2.99 7.21 -4.97
N GLU A 131 4.12 7.91 -4.98
CA GLU A 131 5.24 7.59 -5.87
C GLU A 131 5.92 6.27 -5.49
N TYR A 132 6.16 6.03 -4.19
CA TYR A 132 6.72 4.78 -3.71
C TYR A 132 5.82 3.58 -4.03
N ILE A 133 4.50 3.69 -3.83
CA ILE A 133 3.56 2.60 -4.12
C ILE A 133 3.49 2.32 -5.63
N ARG A 134 3.60 3.35 -6.47
CA ARG A 134 3.77 3.15 -7.91
C ARG A 134 5.02 2.34 -8.21
N HIS A 135 6.16 2.69 -7.60
CA HIS A 135 7.39 1.91 -7.71
C HIS A 135 7.21 0.47 -7.22
N TYR A 136 6.64 0.29 -6.03
CA TYR A 136 6.38 -0.99 -5.38
C TYR A 136 5.55 -1.93 -6.26
N ASN A 137 4.48 -1.40 -6.86
CA ASN A 137 3.56 -2.19 -7.67
C ASN A 137 4.05 -2.43 -9.10
N SER A 138 4.86 -1.52 -9.69
CA SER A 138 5.19 -1.61 -11.12
C SER A 138 6.65 -1.93 -11.46
N HIS A 139 7.59 -1.81 -10.51
CA HIS A 139 9.03 -2.00 -10.77
C HIS A 139 9.77 -2.78 -9.69
N ARG A 140 9.39 -2.64 -8.41
CA ARG A 140 10.11 -3.28 -7.31
C ARG A 140 10.06 -4.81 -7.45
N PRO A 141 11.19 -5.52 -7.37
CA PRO A 141 11.19 -6.97 -7.47
C PRO A 141 10.64 -7.62 -6.18
N HIS A 142 9.76 -8.62 -6.34
CA HIS A 142 9.23 -9.39 -5.21
C HIS A 142 9.65 -10.84 -5.30
N ARG A 143 10.33 -11.35 -4.27
CA ARG A 143 10.79 -12.75 -4.22
C ARG A 143 9.63 -13.74 -4.36
N SER A 144 8.48 -13.45 -3.77
CA SER A 144 7.28 -14.30 -3.86
C SER A 144 6.64 -14.31 -5.24
N LEU A 145 7.01 -13.38 -6.12
CA LEU A 145 6.49 -13.25 -7.49
C LEU A 145 7.59 -13.50 -8.52
N SER A 146 8.58 -14.34 -8.20
CA SER A 146 9.71 -14.66 -9.09
C SER A 146 10.46 -13.41 -9.57
N GLN A 147 10.69 -12.46 -8.65
CA GLN A 147 11.33 -11.16 -8.90
C GLN A 147 10.53 -10.20 -9.80
N ARG A 148 9.27 -10.50 -10.09
CA ARG A 148 8.38 -9.59 -10.81
C ARG A 148 7.67 -8.64 -9.84
N PRO A 149 7.34 -7.41 -10.28
CA PRO A 149 6.42 -6.54 -9.56
C PRO A 149 4.97 -7.05 -9.67
N PRO A 150 4.04 -6.63 -8.79
CA PRO A 150 2.62 -6.97 -8.84
C PRO A 150 1.97 -6.67 -10.20
N ASP A 151 2.33 -5.54 -10.81
CA ASP A 151 1.88 -5.06 -12.10
C ASP A 151 3.05 -5.06 -13.09
N PRO A 152 3.49 -6.25 -13.57
CA PRO A 152 4.60 -6.34 -14.50
C PRO A 152 4.24 -5.68 -15.83
N ARG A 153 5.19 -4.93 -16.40
CA ARG A 153 5.05 -4.42 -17.76
C ARG A 153 5.03 -5.58 -18.75
N SER A 154 4.00 -5.63 -19.59
CA SER A 154 3.90 -6.56 -20.72
C SER A 154 4.76 -6.09 -21.88
N ALA A 155 6.09 -6.12 -21.72
CA ALA A 155 7.01 -5.85 -22.82
C ALA A 155 7.83 -7.12 -23.12
N VAL A 156 7.52 -7.77 -24.24
CA VAL A 156 8.48 -8.68 -24.88
C VAL A 156 9.49 -7.78 -25.55
N VAL A 157 10.71 -7.75 -25.03
CA VAL A 157 11.76 -6.89 -25.53
C VAL A 157 12.80 -7.75 -26.22
N ASP A 158 13.13 -7.42 -27.47
CA ASP A 158 14.28 -8.00 -28.15
C ASP A 158 15.55 -7.40 -27.55
N PHE A 159 16.26 -8.19 -26.75
CA PHE A 159 17.46 -7.75 -26.04
C PHE A 159 18.58 -7.29 -26.97
N GLU A 160 18.60 -7.72 -28.25
CA GLU A 160 19.64 -7.30 -29.20
C GLU A 160 19.41 -5.87 -29.73
N GLN A 161 18.18 -5.38 -29.68
CA GLN A 161 17.81 -4.05 -30.17
C GLN A 161 17.42 -3.07 -29.05
N ALA A 162 17.34 -3.56 -27.81
CA ALA A 162 16.82 -2.79 -26.70
C ALA A 162 17.85 -1.91 -26.01
N ASN A 163 17.44 -0.69 -25.70
CA ASN A 163 18.20 0.23 -24.87
C ASN A 163 17.71 0.20 -23.42
N VAL A 164 18.65 0.33 -22.47
CA VAL A 164 18.30 0.50 -21.05
C VAL A 164 18.03 1.96 -20.77
N THR A 165 16.86 2.26 -20.25
CA THR A 165 16.51 3.58 -19.72
C THR A 165 16.49 3.55 -18.19
N ARG A 166 16.92 4.65 -17.57
CA ARG A 166 16.87 4.87 -16.13
C ARG A 166 15.84 5.95 -15.82
N ARG A 167 14.96 5.68 -14.87
CA ARG A 167 14.06 6.67 -14.27
C ARG A 167 14.40 6.83 -12.80
N GLU A 168 14.61 8.07 -12.38
CA GLU A 168 14.73 8.39 -10.95
C GLU A 168 13.33 8.54 -10.34
N ALA A 169 13.13 7.93 -9.17
CA ALA A 169 11.95 8.07 -8.35
C ALA A 169 12.33 8.60 -6.97
N LEU A 170 11.39 9.32 -6.34
CA LEU A 170 11.55 9.89 -5.00
C LEU A 170 12.78 10.80 -4.88
N GLY A 171 13.00 11.64 -5.90
CA GLY A 171 14.14 12.57 -5.93
C GLY A 171 15.50 11.88 -6.05
N GLY A 172 15.56 10.72 -6.72
CA GLY A 172 16.80 9.97 -6.94
C GLY A 172 17.13 8.93 -5.86
N LEU A 173 16.30 8.83 -4.81
CA LEU A 173 16.44 7.79 -3.79
C LEU A 173 16.29 6.39 -4.40
N ILE A 174 15.41 6.24 -5.40
CA ILE A 174 15.15 5.00 -6.10
C ILE A 174 15.46 5.17 -7.58
N ASN A 175 16.13 4.17 -8.15
CA ASN A 175 16.43 4.09 -9.57
C ASN A 175 15.70 2.89 -10.18
N GLU A 176 14.84 3.18 -11.15
CA GLU A 176 14.16 2.17 -11.94
C GLU A 176 14.85 2.03 -13.28
N TYR A 177 15.09 0.79 -13.69
CA TYR A 177 15.69 0.48 -14.98
C TYR A 177 14.68 -0.33 -15.80
N ALA A 178 14.54 0.03 -17.07
CA ALA A 178 13.66 -0.67 -18.00
C ALA A 178 14.29 -0.75 -19.39
N TRP A 179 14.08 -1.88 -20.05
CA TRP A 179 14.39 -2.05 -21.46
C TRP A 179 13.32 -1.36 -22.32
N VAL A 180 13.75 -0.64 -23.35
CA VAL A 180 12.90 0.07 -24.31
C VAL A 180 13.33 -0.35 -25.71
N ALA A 181 12.36 -0.73 -26.55
CA ALA A 181 12.56 -1.08 -27.95
C ALA A 181 12.87 0.16 -28.81
#